data_AF-A0A1M4WX59-F1
#
_entry.id   AF-A0A1M4WX59-F1
#
_cell.length_a   1.000
_cell.length_b   1.000
_cell.length_c   1.000
_cell.angle_alpha   90.00
_cell.angle_beta   90.00
_cell.angle_gamma   90.00
#
_symmetry.space_group_name_H-M   'P 1'
#
loop_
_entity.id
_entity.type
_entity.pdbx_description
1 polymer ?
#
loop_
_entity_poly.entity_id
_entity_poly.type
_entity_poly.pdbx_seq_one_letter_code
_entity_poly.pdbx_strand_id
1 'polypeptide(L)' 'MVICPYCQKDIHLDLDTCPHCGVTMIYLYKCKRCNQEIAATGILKFCPLCDADLSDQMN' A
#
# COMPACT_ATOMS: atom_id res chain seq x y z
N MET A 1 -7.71 2.34 9.49
CA MET A 1 -6.56 3.12 9.98
C MET A 1 -5.32 2.26 9.90
N VAL A 2 -4.16 2.87 9.69
CA VAL A 2 -2.85 2.21 9.68
C VAL A 2 -1.92 2.99 10.60
N ILE A 3 -1.01 2.31 11.29
CA ILE A 3 -0.04 2.96 12.17
C ILE A 3 1.19 3.34 11.37
N CYS A 4 1.64 4.60 11.47
CA CYS A 4 2.89 5.04 10.87
C CYS A 4 4.08 4.30 11.53
N PRO A 5 4.93 3.58 10.78
CA PRO A 5 6.09 2.90 11.36
C PRO A 5 7.17 3.88 11.84
N TYR A 6 7.15 5.14 11.39
CA TYR A 6 8.14 6.16 11.75
C TYR A 6 7.76 6.92 13.02
N CYS A 7 6.53 7.43 13.10
CA CYS A 7 6.09 8.26 14.22
C CYS A 7 5.06 7.58 15.13
N GLN A 8 4.67 6.33 14.83
CA GLN A 8 3.76 5.50 15.62
C GLN A 8 2.39 6.14 15.91
N LYS A 9 1.95 7.05 15.04
CA LYS A 9 0.63 7.67 15.10
C LYS A 9 -0.30 7.04 14.07
N ASP A 10 -1.59 7.07 14.36
CA ASP A 10 -2.63 6.62 13.45
C ASP A 10 -2.71 7.50 12.21
N ILE A 11 -2.84 6.85 11.07
CA ILE A 11 -3.06 7.48 9.77
C ILE A 11 -4.37 6.91 9.20
N HIS A 12 -5.15 7.79 8.57
CA HIS A 12 -6.31 7.38 7.78
C HIS A 12 -5.84 6.65 6.52
N LEU A 13 -6.56 5.59 6.12
CA LEU A 13 -6.17 4.77 4.95
C LEU A 13 -6.26 5.54 3.62
N ASP A 14 -6.98 6.66 3.60
CA ASP A 14 -7.11 7.56 2.46
C ASP A 14 -5.92 8.52 2.30
N LEU A 15 -4.97 8.51 3.25
CA LEU A 15 -3.79 9.36 3.23
C LEU A 15 -2.54 8.54 2.90
N ASP A 16 -1.91 8.89 1.78
CA ASP A 16 -0.61 8.34 1.39
C ASP A 16 0.56 8.90 2.21
N THR A 17 0.39 10.11 2.75
CA THR A 17 1.42 10.78 3.54
C THR A 17 0.95 10.96 4.98
N CYS A 18 1.82 10.60 5.93
CA CYS A 18 1.55 10.78 7.34
C CYS A 18 1.45 12.29 7.66
N PRO A 19 0.30 12.78 8.18
CA PRO A 19 0.13 14.20 8.49
C PRO A 19 0.95 14.65 9.71
N HIS A 20 1.52 13.72 10.47
CA HIS A 20 2.26 14.03 11.70
C HIS A 20 3.76 14.14 11.50
N CYS A 21 4.34 13.36 10.59
CA CYS A 21 5.78 13.36 10.33
C CYS A 21 6.16 13.70 8.89
N GLY A 22 5.19 13.79 7.97
CA GLY A 22 5.42 14.11 6.56
C GLY A 22 5.98 12.95 5.73
N VAL A 23 6.13 11.75 6.29
CA VAL A 23 6.62 10.58 5.54
C VAL A 23 5.51 9.99 4.68
N THR A 24 5.81 9.76 3.40
CA THR A 24 4.92 9.06 2.47
C THR A 24 5.06 7.55 2.65
N MET A 25 3.92 6.90 2.85
CA MET A 25 3.79 5.45 2.98
C MET A 25 3.87 4.81 1.60
N ILE A 26 4.89 3.99 1.39
CA ILE A 26 5.05 3.21 0.16
C ILE A 26 4.84 1.74 0.52
N TYR A 27 3.89 1.11 -0.14
CA TYR A 27 3.57 -0.30 -0.01
C TYR A 27 4.18 -1.08 -1.16
N LEU A 28 4.83 -2.19 -0.84
CA LEU A 28 5.39 -3.13 -1.80
C LEU A 28 4.44 -4.31 -1.96
N TYR A 29 3.84 -4.42 -3.14
CA TYR A 29 2.96 -5.50 -3.53
C TYR A 29 3.69 -6.47 -4.42
N LYS A 30 3.59 -7.76 -4.14
CA LYS A 30 4.05 -8.81 -5.06
C LYS A 30 2.83 -9.51 -5.66
N CYS A 31 2.60 -9.31 -6.95
CA CYS A 31 1.47 -9.93 -7.62
C CYS A 31 1.75 -11.42 -7.86
N LYS A 32 0.94 -12.33 -7.29
CA LYS A 32 1.11 -13.78 -7.49
C LYS A 32 0.84 -14.25 -8.93
N ARG A 33 0.13 -13.46 -9.74
CA ARG A 33 -0.24 -13.81 -11.12
C ARG A 33 0.88 -13.53 -12.13
N CYS A 34 1.41 -12.30 -12.14
CA CYS A 34 2.50 -11.91 -13.06
C CYS A 34 3.89 -11.91 -12.40
N ASN A 35 3.96 -12.19 -11.09
CA ASN A 35 5.17 -12.24 -10.28
C ASN A 35 5.98 -10.93 -10.27
N GLN A 36 5.32 -9.80 -10.57
CA GLN A 36 5.92 -8.48 -10.54
C GLN A 36 5.80 -7.84 -9.16
N GLU A 37 6.81 -7.05 -8.81
CA GLU A 37 6.86 -6.23 -7.62
C GLU A 37 6.43 -4.79 -7.96
N ILE A 38 5.50 -4.26 -7.19
CA ILE A 38 4.86 -2.97 -7.44
C ILE A 38 5.00 -2.14 -6.17
N ALA A 39 5.66 -0.99 -6.28
CA ALA A 39 5.68 0.03 -5.25
C ALA A 39 4.55 1.02 -5.52
N ALA A 40 3.63 1.19 -4.57
CA ALA A 40 2.54 2.14 -4.69
C ALA A 40 2.31 2.90 -3.39
N THR A 41 1.84 4.13 -3.54
CA THR A 41 1.25 4.89 -2.44
C THR A 41 -0.21 4.47 -2.31
N GLY A 42 -0.58 4.02 -1.11
CA GLY A 42 -1.94 3.53 -0.82
C GLY A 42 -2.19 2.07 -1.20
N ILE A 43 -3.43 1.62 -0.97
CA ILE A 43 -3.83 0.22 -1.13
C ILE A 43 -4.33 -0.05 -2.56
N LEU A 44 -3.59 -0.88 -3.30
CA LEU A 44 -3.99 -1.32 -4.63
C LEU A 44 -5.00 -2.47 -4.58
N LYS A 45 -6.18 -2.28 -5.18
CA LYS A 45 -7.16 -3.36 -5.39
C LYS A 45 -6.79 -4.27 -6.56
N PHE A 46 -6.21 -3.72 -7.63
CA PHE A 46 -5.87 -4.43 -8.85
C PHE A 46 -4.41 -4.22 -9.24
N CYS A 47 -3.81 -5.24 -9.83
CA CYS A 47 -2.48 -5.16 -10.40
C CYS A 47 -2.50 -4.33 -11.69
N PRO A 48 -1.78 -3.21 -11.78
CA PRO A 48 -1.80 -2.33 -12.95
C PRO A 48 -1.17 -2.95 -14.20
N LEU A 49 -0.48 -4.08 -14.07
CA LEU A 49 0.22 -4.76 -15.17
C LEU A 49 -0.57 -5.93 -15.77
N CYS A 50 -1.41 -6.60 -14.99
CA CYS A 50 -2.12 -7.80 -15.44
C CYS A 50 -3.58 -7.89 -14.98
N ASP A 51 -4.10 -6.82 -14.35
CA ASP A 51 -5.49 -6.71 -13.90
C ASP A 51 -5.91 -7.80 -12.88
N ALA A 52 -4.94 -8.43 -12.22
CA ALA A 52 -5.23 -9.38 -11.14
C ALA A 52 -5.78 -8.64 -9.92
N ASP A 53 -6.84 -9.15 -9.31
CA ASP A 53 -7.28 -8.68 -8.00
C ASP A 53 -6.20 -8.99 -6.95
N LEU A 54 -5.71 -7.93 -6.30
CA LEU A 54 -4.72 -7.98 -5.23
C LEU A 54 -5.39 -7.99 -3.85
N SER A 55 -6.67 -7.63 -3.77
CA SER A 55 -7.44 -7.60 -2.52
C SER A 55 -7.49 -8.98 -1.84
N ASP A 56 -7.67 -10.04 -2.62
CA ASP A 56 -7.68 -11.43 -2.14
C ASP A 56 -6.28 -11.91 -1.68
N GLN A 57 -5.22 -11.31 -2.21
CA GLN A 57 -3.84 -11.74 -1.99
C GLN A 57 -3.19 -11.15 -0.72
N MET A 58 -3.87 -10.22 -0.04
CA MET A 58 -3.41 -9.55 1.17
C MET A 58 -3.81 -10.27 2.49
N ASN A 59 -4.21 -11.54 2.41
CA ASN A 59 -4.47 -12.40 3.58
C ASN A 59 -3.21 -13.11 4.09
#